data_AF-G2H2E4-F1
#
_entry.id   AF-G2H2E4-F1
#
_cell.length_a   1.000
_cell.length_b   1.000
_cell.length_c   1.000
_cell.angle_alpha   90.00
_cell.angle_beta   90.00
_cell.angle_gamma   90.00
#
_symmetry.space_group_name_H-M   'P 1'
#
loop_
_entity.id
_entity.type
_entity.pdbx_description
1 polymer ?
#
loop_
_entity_poly.entity_id
_entity_poly.type
_entity_poly.pdbx_seq_one_letter_code
_entity_poly.pdbx_strand_id
1 'polypeptide(L)' 'MQANENSRILRPIRSFVRRQGRLTKGQQLALDNYWPSMGLDYQSTPINLETLFAQAAPLTLEIGFGMGASLVAMAA' A
#
# COMPACT_ATOMS: atom_id res chain seq x y z
N MET A 1 -14.42 -12.65 -47.61
CA MET A 1 -14.03 -11.38 -46.97
C MET A 1 -13.54 -11.70 -45.58
N GLN A 2 -12.28 -11.37 -45.29
CA GLN A 2 -11.61 -11.69 -44.02
C GLN A 2 -12.08 -10.73 -42.92
N ALA A 3 -12.46 -11.27 -41.76
CA ALA A 3 -12.63 -10.48 -40.54
C ALA A 3 -11.30 -10.51 -39.76
N ASN A 4 -10.82 -9.32 -39.43
CA ASN A 4 -9.50 -9.01 -38.89
C ASN A 4 -9.32 -9.54 -37.45
N GLU A 5 -8.56 -10.63 -37.29
CA GLU A 5 -8.08 -11.10 -35.99
C GLU A 5 -6.89 -10.25 -35.54
N ASN A 6 -7.14 -9.17 -34.81
CA ASN A 6 -6.13 -8.51 -33.98
C ASN A 6 -6.80 -7.69 -32.88
N SER A 7 -7.54 -8.36 -31.99
CA SER A 7 -7.89 -7.79 -30.69
C SER A 7 -6.60 -7.69 -29.87
N ARG A 8 -5.90 -6.55 -30.00
CA ARG A 8 -4.79 -6.22 -29.09
C ARG A 8 -5.31 -6.29 -27.66
N ILE A 9 -4.97 -7.35 -26.94
CA ILE A 9 -5.18 -7.45 -25.50
C ILE A 9 -4.32 -6.35 -24.88
N LEU A 10 -4.94 -5.19 -24.61
CA LEU A 10 -4.33 -4.10 -23.87
C LEU A 10 -4.05 -4.63 -22.47
N ARG A 11 -2.79 -4.95 -22.17
CA ARG A 11 -2.38 -5.30 -20.81
C ARG A 11 -2.65 -4.10 -19.91
N PRO A 12 -3.53 -4.20 -18.90
CA PRO A 12 -3.79 -3.09 -18.00
C PRO A 12 -2.50 -2.72 -17.27
N ILE A 13 -2.19 -1.41 -17.23
CA ILE A 13 -1.09 -0.88 -16.44
C ILE A 13 -1.42 -1.15 -14.97
N ARG A 14 -0.51 -1.82 -14.28
CA ARG A 14 -0.68 -2.13 -12.86
C ARG A 14 0.01 -1.05 -12.05
N SER A 15 -0.74 -0.36 -11.18
CA SER A 15 -0.19 0.62 -10.25
C SER A 15 0.73 -0.02 -9.18
N PHE A 16 0.66 -1.34 -9.02
CA PHE A 16 1.50 -2.08 -8.08
C PHE A 16 1.81 -3.48 -8.61
N VAL A 17 2.94 -4.04 -8.18
CA VAL A 17 3.33 -5.43 -8.46
C VAL A 17 3.45 -6.16 -7.13
N ARG A 18 2.82 -7.33 -7.01
CA ARG A 18 2.95 -8.18 -5.82
C ARG A 18 4.34 -8.79 -5.79
N ARG A 19 5.14 -8.50 -4.77
CA ARG A 19 6.40 -9.21 -4.50
C ARG A 19 6.10 -10.40 -3.59
N GLN A 20 6.00 -11.59 -4.18
CA GLN A 20 5.97 -12.84 -3.41
C GLN A 20 7.40 -13.19 -2.99
N GLY A 21 7.91 -12.54 -1.95
CA GLY A 21 9.17 -12.87 -1.30
C GLY A 21 8.92 -13.30 0.15
N ARG A 22 9.79 -14.16 0.70
CA ARG A 22 9.76 -14.48 2.13
C ARG A 22 10.17 -13.25 2.94
N LEU A 23 9.44 -12.98 4.02
CA LEU A 23 9.86 -12.00 5.03
C LEU A 23 11.18 -12.45 5.65
N THR A 24 12.09 -11.51 5.85
CA THR A 24 13.27 -11.75 6.68
C THR A 24 12.86 -11.78 8.16
N LYS A 25 13.68 -12.40 9.02
CA LYS A 25 13.41 -12.44 10.47
C LYS A 25 13.25 -11.04 11.08
N GLY A 26 14.05 -10.07 10.62
CA GLY A 26 13.95 -8.69 11.08
C GLY A 26 12.64 -8.01 10.66
N GLN A 27 12.18 -8.28 9.43
CA GLN A 27 10.88 -7.78 8.96
C GLN A 27 9.71 -8.37 9.74
N GLN A 28 9.76 -9.66 10.07
CA GLN A 28 8.74 -10.30 10.91
C GLN A 28 8.70 -9.67 12.30
N LEU A 29 9.85 -9.52 12.97
CA LEU A 29 9.92 -8.89 14.29
C LEU A 29 9.42 -7.43 14.26
N ALA A 30 9.71 -6.68 13.20
CA ALA A 30 9.18 -5.34 13.04
C ALA A 30 7.65 -5.33 12.92
N LEU A 31 7.08 -6.24 12.12
CA LEU A 31 5.63 -6.39 12.05
C LEU A 31 5.04 -6.77 13.41
N ASP A 32 5.59 -7.77 14.09
CA ASP A 32 5.07 -8.24 15.37
C ASP A 32 5.07 -7.13 16.44
N ASN A 33 6.12 -6.31 16.47
CA ASN A 33 6.27 -5.27 17.49
C ASN A 33 5.51 -3.98 17.17
N TYR A 34 5.38 -3.61 15.90
CA TYR A 34 4.92 -2.28 15.49
C TYR A 34 3.58 -2.26 14.75
N TRP A 35 3.14 -3.39 14.18
CA TRP A 35 1.81 -3.48 13.57
C TRP A 35 0.68 -3.18 14.56
N PRO A 36 0.74 -3.60 15.84
CA PRO A 36 -0.35 -3.30 16.78
C PRO A 36 -0.60 -1.80 17.03
N SER A 37 0.42 -0.96 16.86
CA SER A 37 0.31 0.49 17.11
C SER A 37 0.22 1.34 15.85
N MET A 38 0.79 0.89 14.73
CA MET A 38 0.87 1.67 13.48
C MET A 38 0.19 0.99 12.29
N GLY A 39 -0.17 -0.29 12.41
CA GLY A 39 -0.82 -1.07 11.36
C GLY A 39 -2.30 -0.73 11.20
N LEU A 40 -2.79 -0.88 9.98
CA LEU A 40 -4.22 -0.80 9.66
C LEU A 40 -4.62 -2.08 8.94
N ASP A 41 -5.45 -2.88 9.59
CA ASP A 41 -6.02 -4.06 8.96
C ASP A 41 -7.05 -3.67 7.90
N TYR A 42 -7.13 -4.50 6.86
CA TYR A 42 -8.10 -4.29 5.80
C TYR A 42 -9.52 -4.48 6.33
N GLN A 43 -10.40 -3.55 5.96
CA GLN A 43 -11.84 -3.65 6.18
C GLN A 43 -12.60 -3.27 4.90
N SER A 44 -13.80 -3.82 4.74
CA SER A 44 -14.66 -3.54 3.58
C SER A 44 -15.37 -2.17 3.66
N THR A 45 -15.25 -1.47 4.78
CA THR A 45 -15.84 -0.17 5.04
C THR A 45 -14.81 0.96 4.97
N PRO A 46 -15.22 2.20 4.61
CA PRO A 46 -14.32 3.35 4.68
C PRO A 46 -13.70 3.52 6.06
N ILE A 47 -12.42 3.90 6.10
CA ILE A 47 -11.71 4.19 7.35
C ILE A 47 -12.13 5.57 7.85
N ASN A 48 -12.46 5.67 9.14
CA ASN A 48 -12.70 6.96 9.78
C ASN A 48 -11.35 7.58 10.19
N LEU A 49 -10.88 8.53 9.37
CA LEU A 49 -9.58 9.19 9.54
C LEU A 49 -9.56 10.15 10.74
N GLU A 50 -10.71 10.73 11.10
CA GLU A 50 -10.83 11.66 12.24
C GLU A 50 -10.61 10.94 13.57
N THR A 51 -11.04 9.67 13.65
CA THR A 51 -10.81 8.84 14.85
C THR A 51 -9.45 8.16 14.85
N LEU A 52 -8.84 8.03 13.68
CA LEU A 52 -7.55 7.34 13.53
C LEU A 52 -6.38 8.23 13.97
N PHE A 53 -6.43 9.52 13.62
CA PHE A 53 -5.41 10.48 13.98
C PHE A 53 -5.87 11.35 15.16
N ALA A 54 -4.95 11.71 16.05
CA ALA A 54 -5.27 12.50 17.24
C ALA A 54 -5.78 13.92 16.94
N GLN A 55 -5.48 14.45 15.75
CA GLN A 55 -5.87 15.80 15.34
C GLN A 55 -6.27 15.83 13.86
N ALA A 56 -7.21 16.72 13.52
CA ALA A 56 -7.56 17.00 12.14
C ALA A 56 -6.45 17.82 11.47
N ALA A 57 -5.73 17.20 10.53
CA ALA A 57 -4.66 17.82 9.75
C ALA A 57 -4.73 17.32 8.29
N PRO A 58 -4.08 18.01 7.33
CA PRO A 58 -3.95 17.52 5.97
C PRO A 58 -3.33 16.12 5.94
N LEU A 59 -3.95 15.19 5.20
CA LEU A 59 -3.52 13.80 5.10
C LEU A 59 -2.87 13.53 3.76
N THR A 60 -1.76 12.79 3.79
CA THR A 60 -1.03 12.35 2.59
C THR A 60 -1.06 10.82 2.52
N LEU A 61 -1.42 10.28 1.35
CA LEU A 61 -1.38 8.84 1.06
C LEU A 61 -0.26 8.55 0.06
N GLU A 62 0.71 7.73 0.47
CA GLU A 62 1.77 7.24 -0.42
C GLU A 62 1.53 5.77 -0.80
N ILE A 63 1.21 5.53 -2.08
CA ILE A 63 1.02 4.17 -2.60
C ILE A 63 2.37 3.60 -3.03
N GLY A 64 2.78 2.49 -2.41
CA GLY A 64 4.02 1.81 -2.76
C GLY A 64 5.28 2.48 -2.20
N PHE A 65 5.23 2.93 -0.94
CA PHE A 65 6.31 3.65 -0.22
C PHE A 65 7.65 2.89 -0.06
N GLY A 66 7.80 1.70 -0.63
CA GLY A 66 9.03 0.92 -0.58
C GLY A 66 9.45 0.57 0.84
N MET A 67 10.62 1.04 1.28
CA MET A 67 11.11 0.88 2.66
C MET A 67 10.62 2.00 3.60
N GLY A 68 9.94 3.02 3.09
CA GLY A 68 9.37 4.10 3.89
C GLY A 68 10.33 5.22 4.27
N ALA A 69 11.56 5.26 3.74
CA ALA A 69 12.51 6.33 4.08
C ALA A 69 11.98 7.74 3.76
N SER A 70 11.33 7.91 2.60
CA SER A 70 10.68 9.17 2.22
C SER A 70 9.48 9.47 3.12
N LEU A 71 8.60 8.48 3.32
CA LEU A 71 7.42 8.61 4.17
C LEU A 71 7.78 9.03 5.61
N VAL A 72 8.82 8.42 6.18
CA VAL A 72 9.33 8.75 7.52
C VAL A 72 9.91 10.15 7.55
N ALA A 73 10.69 10.55 6.54
CA ALA A 73 11.25 11.90 6.47
C ALA A 73 10.17 12.99 6.32
N MET A 74 9.05 12.69 5.65
CA MET A 74 7.92 13.60 5.51
C MET A 74 7.06 13.69 6.79
N ALA A 75 7.04 12.64 7.61
CA ALA A 75 6.24 12.56 8.82
C ALA A 75 6.96 13.10 10.08
N ALA A 76 8.29 13.28 10.01
CA ALA A 76 9.13 13.84 11.07
C ALA A 76 8.94 15.35 11.21
#